data_AF-A0A846D9A1-F1
#
_entry.id   AF-A0A846D9A1-F1
#
_cell.length_a   1.000
_cell.length_b   1.000
_cell.length_c   1.000
_cell.angle_alpha   90.00
_cell.angle_beta   90.00
_cell.angle_gamma   90.00
#
_symmetry.space_group_name_H-M   'P 1'
#
loop_
_entity.id
_entity.type
_entity.pdbx_description
1 polymer ?
#
loop_
_entity_poly.entity_id
_entity_poly.type
_entity_poly.pdbx_seq_one_letter_code
_entity_poly.pdbx_strand_id
1 'polypeptide(L)'
;MLKFKSLGLSIISASVVFHSQALACVPESVLDRFTNFYFWQANPEMSDKNIKSHQTQYKKEWLAIKKVLKDRIVWREIPSCYADDVTYDYDLKDYRETITALIDAVFYASHPELKGRKLRPSETHLVREWNSIKQSFSFSWC
;
A
#
# COMPACT_ATOMS: atom_id res chain seq x y z
N MET A 1 -9.49 66.23 31.95
CA MET A 1 -8.54 65.20 31.48
C MET A 1 -8.99 63.84 32.01
N LEU A 2 -9.76 63.08 31.22
CA LEU A 2 -10.13 61.70 31.55
C LEU A 2 -9.35 60.74 30.64
N LYS A 3 -8.65 59.80 31.28
CA LYS A 3 -7.79 58.79 30.63
C LYS A 3 -8.65 57.67 30.04
N PHE A 4 -8.55 57.43 28.73
CA PHE A 4 -9.10 56.24 28.08
C PHE A 4 -8.33 55.00 28.54
N LYS A 5 -9.00 54.06 29.21
CA LYS A 5 -8.49 52.70 29.43
C LYS A 5 -8.93 51.83 28.26
N SER A 6 -7.94 51.33 27.53
CA SER A 6 -8.08 50.31 26.48
C SER A 6 -8.71 49.04 27.07
N LEU A 7 -9.88 48.64 26.57
CA LEU A 7 -10.47 47.33 26.78
C LEU A 7 -10.06 46.46 25.58
N GLY A 8 -9.08 45.58 25.81
CA GLY A 8 -8.72 44.54 24.88
C GLY A 8 -9.88 43.55 24.75
N LEU A 9 -10.53 43.53 23.59
CA LEU A 9 -11.37 42.42 23.19
C LEU A 9 -10.46 41.23 22.83
N SER A 10 -10.28 40.32 23.80
CA SER A 10 -9.83 38.97 23.50
C SER A 10 -10.91 38.28 22.68
N ILE A 11 -10.73 38.26 21.36
CA ILE A 11 -11.44 37.33 20.49
C ILE A 11 -10.87 35.95 20.83
N ILE A 12 -11.58 35.20 21.66
CA ILE A 12 -11.38 33.76 21.77
C ILE A 12 -11.86 33.20 20.44
N SER A 13 -10.95 33.06 19.47
CA SER A 13 -11.17 32.23 18.30
C SER A 13 -11.22 30.80 18.80
N ALA A 14 -12.42 30.34 19.15
CA ALA A 14 -12.70 28.91 19.28
C ALA A 14 -12.49 28.30 17.89
N SER A 15 -11.31 27.75 17.66
CA SER A 15 -11.06 26.89 16.52
C SER A 15 -12.00 25.70 16.65
N VAL A 16 -13.13 25.77 15.94
CA VAL A 16 -13.96 24.62 15.65
C VAL A 16 -13.06 23.67 14.87
N VAL A 17 -12.49 22.70 15.59
CA VAL A 17 -11.82 21.55 14.98
C VAL A 17 -12.92 20.78 14.27
N PHE A 18 -13.12 21.10 12.99
CA PHE A 18 -13.85 20.24 12.09
C PHE A 18 -13.14 18.88 12.14
N HIS A 19 -13.76 17.92 12.83
CA HIS A 19 -13.49 16.51 12.67
C HIS A 19 -14.00 16.10 11.28
N SER A 20 -13.43 16.66 10.23
CA SER A 20 -13.29 15.92 8.99
C SER A 20 -12.39 14.75 9.35
N GLN A 21 -12.98 13.57 9.50
CA GLN A 21 -12.27 12.31 9.30
C GLN A 21 -11.74 12.35 7.86
N ALA A 22 -10.64 13.08 7.64
CA ALA A 22 -9.65 12.61 6.70
C ALA A 22 -9.39 11.18 7.17
N LEU A 23 -9.83 10.20 6.39
CA LEU A 23 -9.53 8.79 6.61
C LEU A 23 -8.07 8.75 7.05
N ALA A 24 -7.83 8.45 8.34
CA ALA A 24 -6.49 8.53 8.89
C ALA A 24 -5.60 7.69 7.96
N CYS A 25 -4.55 8.29 7.40
CA CYS A 25 -3.64 7.55 6.54
C CYS A 25 -3.21 6.27 7.26
N VAL A 26 -3.14 5.16 6.52
CA VAL A 26 -2.66 3.89 7.08
C VAL A 26 -1.28 4.13 7.73
N PRO A 27 -1.06 3.66 8.97
CA PRO A 27 0.23 3.85 9.64
C PRO A 27 1.37 3.31 8.78
N GLU A 28 2.49 4.03 8.70
CA GLU A 28 3.65 3.62 7.87
C GLU A 28 4.15 2.22 8.24
N SER A 29 4.08 1.82 9.52
CA SER A 29 4.44 0.47 9.96
C SER A 29 3.53 -0.61 9.36
N VAL A 30 2.24 -0.32 9.17
CA VAL A 30 1.29 -1.21 8.51
C VAL A 30 1.58 -1.26 7.02
N LEU A 31 1.80 -0.11 6.38
CA LEU A 31 2.17 -0.03 4.97
C LEU A 31 3.46 -0.82 4.69
N ASP A 32 4.48 -0.67 5.53
CA ASP A 32 5.75 -1.41 5.41
C ASP A 32 5.56 -2.91 5.65
N ARG A 33 4.73 -3.31 6.62
CA ARG A 33 4.38 -4.73 6.87
C ARG A 33 3.78 -5.37 5.62
N PHE A 34 2.76 -4.74 5.03
CA PHE A 34 2.13 -5.23 3.79
C PHE A 34 3.10 -5.22 2.62
N THR A 35 3.92 -4.16 2.50
CA THR A 35 4.91 -4.04 1.43
C THR A 35 5.93 -5.18 1.51
N ASN A 36 6.45 -5.48 2.70
CA ASN A 36 7.38 -6.58 2.92
C ASN A 36 6.75 -7.94 2.59
N PHE A 37 5.52 -8.19 3.05
CA PHE A 37 4.80 -9.43 2.76
C PHE A 37 4.70 -9.71 1.25
N TYR A 38 4.21 -8.76 0.46
CA TYR A 38 4.07 -8.92 -0.99
C TYR A 38 5.42 -8.90 -1.72
N PHE A 39 6.39 -8.13 -1.23
CA PHE A 39 7.75 -8.14 -1.77
C PHE A 39 8.39 -9.52 -1.61
N TRP A 40 8.23 -10.18 -0.46
CA TRP A 40 8.76 -11.53 -0.22
C TRP A 40 8.02 -12.62 -1.00
N GLN A 41 6.73 -12.44 -1.29
CA GLN A 41 6.03 -13.31 -2.23
C GLN A 41 6.65 -13.24 -3.63
N ALA A 42 6.98 -12.05 -4.11
CA ALA A 42 7.62 -11.88 -5.42
C ALA A 42 9.10 -12.34 -5.42
N ASN A 43 9.79 -12.18 -4.30
CA ASN A 43 11.22 -12.42 -4.12
C ASN A 43 11.47 -13.30 -2.87
N PRO A 44 11.13 -14.60 -2.92
CA PRO A 44 11.17 -15.47 -1.74
C PRO A 44 12.58 -15.62 -1.14
N GLU A 45 13.64 -15.48 -1.95
CA GLU A 45 15.02 -15.46 -1.50
C GLU A 45 15.36 -14.26 -0.59
N MET A 46 14.50 -13.22 -0.58
CA MET A 46 14.62 -12.05 0.27
C MET A 46 13.73 -12.10 1.52
N SER A 47 13.04 -13.21 1.79
CA SER A 47 12.21 -13.38 3.01
C SER A 47 13.00 -13.05 4.26
N ASP A 48 12.44 -12.16 5.10
CA ASP A 48 13.03 -11.64 6.34
C ASP A 48 14.40 -10.95 6.19
N LYS A 49 14.82 -10.62 4.97
CA LYS A 49 16.08 -9.93 4.69
C LYS A 49 15.84 -8.46 4.39
N ASN A 50 16.73 -7.63 4.91
CA ASN A 50 16.81 -6.22 4.51
C ASN A 50 17.41 -6.09 3.10
N ILE A 51 16.82 -5.19 2.31
CA ILE A 51 17.37 -4.81 0.99
C ILE A 51 18.67 -4.03 1.22
N LYS A 52 19.77 -4.52 0.64
CA LYS A 52 21.08 -3.89 0.67
C LYS A 52 21.15 -2.74 -0.34
N SER A 53 22.02 -1.75 -0.08
CA SER A 53 22.14 -0.54 -0.91
C SER A 53 22.43 -0.81 -2.40
N HIS A 54 23.20 -1.86 -2.71
CA HIS A 54 23.54 -2.25 -4.09
C HIS A 54 22.42 -3.04 -4.79
N GLN A 55 21.42 -3.53 -4.06
CA GLN A 55 20.30 -4.30 -4.63
C GLN A 55 19.25 -3.34 -5.21
N THR A 56 19.66 -2.60 -6.23
CA THR A 56 18.86 -1.52 -6.83
C THR A 56 17.55 -2.02 -7.43
N GLN A 57 17.52 -3.24 -7.97
CA GLN A 57 16.32 -3.85 -8.54
C GLN A 57 15.27 -4.15 -7.46
N TYR A 58 15.63 -4.88 -6.40
CA TYR A 58 14.73 -5.12 -5.26
C TYR A 58 14.20 -3.83 -4.64
N LYS A 59 15.04 -2.78 -4.55
CA LYS A 59 14.60 -1.47 -4.08
C LYS A 59 13.52 -0.86 -4.97
N LYS A 60 13.63 -0.98 -6.30
CA LYS A 60 12.61 -0.48 -7.24
C LYS A 60 11.30 -1.22 -7.09
N GLU A 61 11.35 -2.55 -7.00
CA GLU A 61 10.16 -3.40 -6.82
C GLU A 61 9.46 -3.10 -5.50
N TRP A 62 10.21 -3.04 -4.40
CA TRP A 62 9.67 -2.70 -3.08
C TRP A 62 8.96 -1.33 -3.08
N LEU A 63 9.58 -0.31 -3.69
CA LEU A 63 8.97 1.02 -3.81
C LEU A 63 7.73 1.02 -4.72
N ALA A 64 7.71 0.20 -5.77
CA ALA A 64 6.56 0.06 -6.66
C ALA A 64 5.37 -0.60 -5.94
N ILE A 65 5.62 -1.66 -5.17
CA ILE A 65 4.64 -2.32 -4.29
C ILE A 65 4.09 -1.32 -3.27
N LYS A 66 4.97 -0.63 -2.53
CA LYS A 66 4.57 0.38 -1.52
C LYS A 66 3.67 1.44 -2.11
N LYS A 67 3.97 1.90 -3.34
CA LYS A 67 3.16 2.89 -4.05
C LYS A 67 1.75 2.38 -4.36
N VAL A 68 1.59 1.11 -4.75
CA VAL A 68 0.28 0.51 -4.99
C VAL A 68 -0.53 0.42 -3.70
N LEU A 69 0.11 0.01 -2.60
CA LEU A 69 -0.56 -0.23 -1.32
C LEU A 69 -1.03 1.03 -0.59
N LYS A 70 -0.37 2.18 -0.84
CA LYS A 70 -0.61 3.44 -0.12
C LYS A 70 -2.09 3.82 0.02
N ASP A 71 -2.88 3.59 -1.02
CA ASP A 71 -4.31 3.95 -1.08
C ASP A 71 -5.22 2.72 -1.18
N ARG A 72 -4.68 1.52 -0.94
CA ARG A 72 -5.38 0.23 -1.12
C ARG A 72 -5.42 -0.62 0.14
N ILE A 73 -4.81 -0.19 1.24
CA ILE A 73 -4.99 -0.80 2.56
C ILE A 73 -6.15 -0.10 3.27
N VAL A 74 -7.07 -0.89 3.82
CA VAL A 74 -8.28 -0.41 4.52
C VAL A 74 -8.41 -1.07 5.88
N TRP A 75 -8.89 -0.32 6.85
CA TRP A 75 -9.32 -0.86 8.15
C TRP A 75 -10.74 -1.39 8.02
N ARG A 76 -10.96 -2.68 8.26
CA ARG A 76 -12.29 -3.31 8.13
C ARG A 76 -12.47 -4.49 9.07
N GLU A 77 -13.72 -4.88 9.21
CA GLU A 77 -14.12 -6.14 9.83
C GLU A 77 -13.58 -7.33 9.01
N ILE A 78 -12.89 -8.25 9.68
CA ILE A 78 -12.38 -9.50 9.10
C ILE A 78 -13.54 -10.51 9.04
N PRO A 79 -13.70 -11.26 7.93
CA PRO A 79 -14.68 -12.35 7.88
C PRO A 79 -14.48 -13.36 9.00
N SER A 80 -15.58 -13.85 9.58
CA SER A 80 -15.59 -14.78 10.73
C SER A 80 -14.91 -16.13 10.48
N CYS A 81 -14.47 -16.45 9.26
CA CYS A 81 -13.70 -17.66 8.98
C CYS A 81 -12.23 -17.57 9.44
N TYR A 82 -11.79 -16.40 9.91
CA TYR A 82 -10.42 -16.17 10.40
C TYR A 82 -10.32 -15.90 11.91
N ALA A 83 -11.44 -15.77 12.62
CA ALA A 83 -11.47 -15.51 14.06
C ALA A 83 -12.76 -16.06 14.68
N ASP A 84 -12.66 -16.58 15.90
CA ASP A 84 -13.81 -17.07 16.69
C ASP A 84 -14.79 -15.93 17.07
N ASP A 85 -14.34 -14.68 16.97
CA ASP A 85 -15.09 -13.44 17.18
C ASP A 85 -14.88 -12.42 16.04
N VAL A 86 -15.76 -11.42 15.95
CA VAL A 86 -15.63 -10.32 14.99
C VAL A 86 -14.40 -9.47 15.35
N THR A 87 -13.35 -9.60 14.56
CA THR A 87 -12.10 -8.84 14.71
C THR A 87 -11.95 -7.81 13.58
N TYR A 88 -11.45 -6.63 13.92
CA TYR A 88 -11.07 -5.60 12.94
C TYR A 88 -9.57 -5.67 12.71
N ASP A 89 -9.14 -5.63 11.44
CA ASP A 89 -7.72 -5.47 11.06
C ASP A 89 -7.62 -4.70 9.74
N TYR A 90 -6.39 -4.45 9.32
CA TYR A 90 -6.05 -3.97 7.99
C TYR A 90 -6.16 -5.09 6.96
N ASP A 91 -6.74 -4.77 5.81
CA ASP A 91 -6.88 -5.66 4.67
C ASP A 91 -6.71 -4.87 3.36
N LEU A 92 -6.69 -5.56 2.22
CA LEU A 92 -6.69 -4.95 0.91
C LEU A 92 -8.11 -4.58 0.46
N LYS A 93 -8.27 -3.34 0.04
CA LYS A 93 -9.39 -2.89 -0.78
C LYS A 93 -9.38 -3.63 -2.12
N ASP A 94 -10.55 -4.04 -2.60
CA ASP A 94 -10.73 -4.65 -3.93
C ASP A 94 -9.68 -5.74 -4.23
N TYR A 95 -9.57 -6.74 -3.36
CA TYR A 95 -8.45 -7.69 -3.30
C TYR A 95 -7.94 -8.15 -4.68
N ARG A 96 -8.82 -8.64 -5.56
CA ARG A 96 -8.42 -9.13 -6.91
C ARG A 96 -7.77 -8.04 -7.76
N GLU A 97 -8.31 -6.83 -7.74
CA GLU A 97 -7.75 -5.70 -8.48
C GLU A 97 -6.43 -5.24 -7.86
N THR A 98 -6.33 -5.26 -6.54
CA THR A 98 -5.10 -4.90 -5.82
C THR A 98 -3.99 -5.92 -6.07
N ILE A 99 -4.28 -7.22 -6.04
CA ILE A 99 -3.30 -8.26 -6.42
C ILE A 99 -2.84 -8.07 -7.87
N THR A 100 -3.76 -7.80 -8.80
CA THR A 100 -3.40 -7.53 -10.20
C THR A 100 -2.47 -6.32 -10.32
N ALA A 101 -2.77 -5.23 -9.60
CA ALA A 101 -1.93 -4.03 -9.58
C ALA A 101 -0.55 -4.27 -8.96
N LEU A 102 -0.45 -5.16 -7.96
CA LEU A 102 0.83 -5.55 -7.35
C LEU A 102 1.68 -6.37 -8.31
N ILE A 103 1.08 -7.34 -9.03
CA ILE A 103 1.77 -8.12 -10.06
C ILE A 103 2.33 -7.19 -11.14
N ASP A 104 1.51 -6.26 -11.64
CA ASP A 104 1.92 -5.26 -12.61
C ASP A 104 3.05 -4.36 -12.08
N ALA A 105 3.00 -3.96 -10.80
CA ALA A 105 4.02 -3.13 -10.19
C ALA A 105 5.39 -3.82 -10.13
N VAL A 106 5.43 -5.11 -9.78
CA VAL A 106 6.66 -5.92 -9.81
C VAL A 106 7.16 -6.06 -11.24
N PHE A 107 6.29 -6.47 -12.17
CA PHE A 107 6.66 -6.68 -13.56
C PHE A 107 7.23 -5.40 -14.21
N TYR A 108 6.56 -4.25 -14.07
CA TYR A 108 7.04 -2.99 -14.65
C TYR A 108 8.21 -2.36 -13.89
N ALA A 109 8.52 -2.80 -12.67
CA ALA A 109 9.76 -2.38 -12.01
C ALA A 109 10.98 -3.01 -12.70
N SER A 110 10.84 -4.22 -13.26
CA SER A 110 11.84 -4.92 -14.06
C SER A 110 11.84 -4.47 -15.53
N HIS A 111 10.67 -4.12 -16.08
CA HIS A 111 10.47 -3.70 -17.47
C HIS A 111 9.87 -2.29 -17.57
N PRO A 112 10.59 -1.24 -17.13
CA PRO A 112 10.05 0.12 -17.05
C PRO A 112 9.64 0.70 -18.41
N GLU A 113 10.25 0.26 -19.50
CA GLU A 113 9.92 0.63 -20.88
C GLU A 113 8.54 0.13 -21.33
N LEU A 114 7.97 -0.86 -20.63
CA LEU A 114 6.66 -1.43 -20.92
C LEU A 114 5.54 -0.84 -20.04
N LYS A 115 5.85 0.10 -19.14
CA LYS A 115 4.93 0.58 -18.13
C LYS A 115 3.59 1.04 -18.70
N GLY A 116 2.50 0.46 -18.18
CA GLY A 116 1.12 0.81 -18.58
C GLY A 116 0.69 0.25 -19.94
N ARG A 117 1.54 -0.53 -20.60
CA ARG A 117 1.25 -1.17 -21.89
C ARG A 117 0.80 -2.61 -21.66
N LYS A 118 -0.38 -2.97 -22.18
CA LYS A 118 -0.84 -4.36 -22.18
C LYS A 118 0.12 -5.26 -22.96
N LEU A 119 0.52 -6.38 -22.35
CA LEU A 119 1.31 -7.42 -23.00
C LEU A 119 0.53 -8.04 -24.17
N ARG A 120 1.22 -8.28 -25.28
CA ARG A 120 0.66 -8.93 -26.47
C ARG A 120 0.80 -10.46 -26.34
N PRO A 121 -0.15 -11.27 -26.83
CA PRO A 121 -0.04 -12.72 -26.76
C PRO A 121 1.23 -13.31 -27.42
N SER A 122 1.78 -12.62 -28.43
CA SER A 122 3.03 -13.01 -29.09
C SER A 122 4.28 -12.76 -28.25
N GLU A 123 4.20 -11.96 -27.18
CA GLU A 123 5.31 -11.64 -26.28
C GLU A 123 5.47 -12.75 -25.22
N THR A 124 5.66 -13.98 -25.70
CA THR A 124 5.54 -15.20 -24.90
C THR A 124 6.46 -15.23 -23.68
N HIS A 125 7.67 -14.67 -23.78
CA HIS A 125 8.59 -14.56 -22.64
C HIS A 125 8.04 -13.64 -21.54
N LEU A 126 7.62 -12.42 -21.90
CA LEU A 126 7.06 -11.44 -20.97
C LEU A 126 5.76 -11.95 -20.33
N VAL A 127 4.92 -12.63 -21.11
CA VAL A 127 3.69 -13.27 -20.60
C VAL A 127 4.01 -14.38 -19.60
N ARG A 128 5.04 -15.20 -19.85
CA ARG A 128 5.47 -16.25 -18.92
C ARG A 128 6.00 -15.64 -17.62
N GLU A 129 6.82 -14.61 -17.71
CA GLU A 129 7.36 -13.91 -16.54
C GLU A 129 6.24 -13.29 -15.69
N TRP A 130 5.33 -12.55 -16.31
CA TRP A 130 4.17 -11.98 -15.62
C TRP A 130 3.32 -13.06 -14.93
N ASN A 131 3.09 -14.19 -15.60
CA ASN A 131 2.39 -15.33 -15.01
C ASN A 131 3.14 -15.97 -13.83
N SER A 132 4.47 -16.00 -13.87
CA SER A 132 5.30 -16.49 -12.76
C SER A 132 5.14 -15.59 -11.53
N ILE A 133 5.15 -14.27 -11.71
CA ILE A 133 4.87 -13.31 -10.63
C ILE A 133 3.45 -13.54 -10.11
N LYS A 134 2.46 -13.67 -11.00
CA LYS A 134 1.07 -13.94 -10.59
C LYS A 134 0.94 -15.20 -9.71
N GLN A 135 1.66 -16.26 -10.03
CA GLN A 135 1.64 -17.50 -9.24
C GLN A 135 2.25 -17.32 -7.86
N SER A 136 3.19 -16.39 -7.67
CA SER A 136 3.79 -16.17 -6.36
C SER A 136 2.86 -15.41 -5.39
N PHE A 137 1.87 -14.71 -5.93
CA PHE A 137 0.82 -13.99 -5.19
C PHE A 137 -0.42 -14.86 -4.94
N SER A 138 -0.47 -16.10 -5.44
CA SER A 138 -1.63 -16.95 -5.24
C SER A 138 -1.68 -17.45 -3.79
N PHE A 139 -2.38 -16.70 -2.96
CA PHE A 139 -2.87 -17.20 -1.68
C PHE A 139 -4.25 -17.84 -1.88
N SER A 140 -4.45 -19.03 -1.31
CA SER A 140 -5.78 -19.59 -1.12
C SER A 140 -6.51 -18.74 -0.08
N TRP A 141 -7.70 -18.27 -0.44
CA TRP A 141 -8.66 -17.67 0.49
C TRP A 141 -9.54 -18.80 0.98
N CYS A 142 -9.08 -19.50 2.02
CA CYS A 142 -9.65 -20.81 2.38
C CYS A 142 -9.61 -21.81 1.21
#